data_AF-A0A8H5DDI7-F1
#
_entry.id   AF-A0A8H5DDI7-F1
#
_cell.length_a   1.000
_cell.length_b   1.000
_cell.length_c   1.000
_cell.angle_alpha   90.00
_cell.angle_beta   90.00
_cell.angle_gamma   90.00
#
_symmetry.space_group_name_H-M   'P 1'
#
loop_
_entity.id
_entity.type
_entity.pdbx_description
1 polymer ?
#
loop_
_entity_poly.entity_id
_entity_poly.type
_entity_poly.pdbx_seq_one_letter_code
_entity_poly.pdbx_strand_id
1 'polypeptide(L)'
;MHSLKLLLFLLPAALAAPAAKDDDIVEGKYIVTLKQKIAEDRLEEHLLWAGNIHEGSLFRRNEEGVDKVWNDTFKGYSGEFDKETIKEIKKSDDVLSVEPVRKIHLYQSVTTQNPSVWGLGSISHRTPGWREYPYHSSAGQGMYAYVIDTGININHEDFGGRAFLGYNAQQGTPFADANGHGTHCAGTIAGREHGVAKRANVIAVKVFHTGSSTTDIVLDGLEWAVSNITNTPGRTQQSVISMSLGGGRSDAINRAVDTAYRAGVLTVVAAGNDNADARNYSPASAPNAITVGAIDIDNNRAGFSNFGAVVDLFAPGVDIRSTWIGSNTATQVLSGTSMACPHVAGLALYLRASERLTTAESVTRRIKELATSKAVRNAGSGSPNLLAYNGVTGA
;
A
#
# COMPACT_ATOMS: atom_id res chain seq x y z
N MET A 1 -38.75 -27.38 -37.29
CA MET A 1 -39.25 -26.11 -36.71
C MET A 1 -38.26 -25.69 -35.64
N HIS A 2 -37.60 -24.55 -35.84
CA HIS A 2 -36.36 -24.15 -35.16
C HIS A 2 -36.58 -23.68 -33.71
N SER A 3 -35.71 -24.13 -32.81
CA SER A 3 -35.67 -23.76 -31.39
C SER A 3 -34.90 -22.45 -31.20
N LEU A 4 -35.52 -21.49 -30.50
CA LEU A 4 -35.02 -20.14 -30.24
C LEU A 4 -33.97 -20.17 -29.10
N LYS A 5 -32.71 -19.79 -29.39
CA LYS A 5 -31.69 -19.54 -28.36
C LYS A 5 -31.79 -18.08 -27.93
N LEU A 6 -32.16 -17.84 -26.67
CA LEU A 6 -32.10 -16.53 -26.03
C LEU A 6 -30.67 -16.29 -25.51
N LEU A 7 -29.91 -15.42 -26.17
CA LEU A 7 -28.62 -14.94 -25.68
C LEU A 7 -28.88 -13.75 -24.74
N LEU A 8 -28.71 -13.95 -23.43
CA LEU A 8 -28.68 -12.86 -22.45
C LEU A 8 -27.31 -12.17 -22.54
N PHE A 9 -27.26 -10.95 -23.07
CA PHE A 9 -26.10 -10.08 -22.91
C PHE A 9 -26.18 -9.42 -21.53
N LEU A 10 -25.29 -9.82 -20.62
CA LEU A 10 -24.99 -9.08 -19.39
C LEU A 10 -24.29 -7.77 -19.79
N LEU A 11 -24.98 -6.64 -19.64
CA LEU A 11 -24.34 -5.32 -19.67
C LEU A 11 -23.40 -5.19 -18.45
N PRO A 12 -22.15 -4.73 -18.62
CA PRO A 12 -21.31 -4.41 -17.48
C PRO A 12 -21.92 -3.26 -16.70
N ALA A 13 -22.00 -3.41 -15.37
CA ALA A 13 -22.41 -2.36 -14.47
C ALA A 13 -21.52 -1.12 -14.69
N ALA A 14 -22.12 -0.05 -15.21
CA ALA A 14 -21.45 1.24 -15.28
C ALA A 14 -21.18 1.73 -13.86
N LEU A 15 -19.91 1.75 -13.44
CA LEU A 15 -19.52 2.55 -12.28
C LEU A 15 -19.91 3.99 -12.59
N ALA A 16 -20.83 4.55 -11.80
CA ALA A 16 -21.13 5.97 -11.88
C ALA A 16 -19.85 6.75 -11.53
N ALA A 17 -19.33 7.52 -12.49
CA ALA A 17 -18.22 8.42 -12.25
C ALA A 17 -18.65 9.47 -11.21
N PRO A 18 -17.83 9.76 -10.18
CA PRO A 18 -18.13 10.82 -9.24
C PRO A 18 -18.18 12.18 -9.95
N ALA A 19 -19.02 13.09 -9.45
CA ALA A 19 -19.12 14.45 -9.97
C ALA A 19 -17.77 15.18 -9.87
N ALA A 20 -17.38 15.88 -10.94
CA ALA A 20 -16.13 16.61 -11.02
C ALA A 20 -16.03 17.67 -9.91
N LYS A 21 -14.89 17.73 -9.21
CA LYS A 21 -14.60 18.76 -8.21
C LYS A 21 -13.96 19.98 -8.89
N ASP A 22 -14.13 21.16 -8.30
CA ASP A 22 -13.57 22.41 -8.85
C ASP A 22 -12.03 22.46 -8.80
N ASP A 23 -11.40 21.71 -7.89
CA ASP A 23 -9.93 21.62 -7.74
C ASP A 23 -9.21 20.92 -8.91
N ASP A 24 -9.97 20.26 -9.80
CA ASP A 24 -9.41 19.56 -10.97
C ASP A 24 -9.17 20.47 -12.18
N ILE A 25 -9.61 21.74 -12.11
CA ILE A 25 -9.44 22.72 -13.18
C ILE A 25 -7.96 23.12 -13.30
N VAL A 26 -7.43 23.04 -14.52
CA VAL A 26 -6.13 23.62 -14.87
C VAL A 26 -6.37 25.10 -15.21
N GLU A 27 -5.96 25.99 -14.31
CA GLU A 27 -6.19 27.43 -14.46
C GLU A 27 -5.58 27.96 -15.77
N GLY A 28 -6.34 28.81 -16.47
CA GLY A 28 -5.92 29.43 -17.73
C GLY A 28 -6.01 28.52 -18.96
N LYS A 29 -6.26 27.21 -18.81
CA LYS A 29 -6.26 26.24 -19.91
C LYS A 29 -7.67 25.78 -20.28
N TYR A 30 -7.99 25.80 -21.57
CA TYR A 30 -9.34 25.56 -22.09
C TYR A 30 -9.34 24.56 -23.24
N ILE A 31 -10.47 23.85 -23.38
CA ILE A 31 -10.85 23.08 -24.56
C ILE A 31 -11.97 23.84 -25.27
N VAL A 32 -11.77 24.13 -26.54
CA VAL A 32 -12.75 24.73 -27.44
C VAL A 32 -13.21 23.65 -28.41
N THR A 33 -14.45 23.21 -28.26
CA THR A 33 -15.07 22.26 -29.19
C THR A 33 -15.74 23.04 -30.30
N LEU A 34 -15.42 22.69 -31.55
CA LEU A 34 -15.99 23.31 -32.74
C LEU A 34 -17.17 22.48 -33.27
N LYS A 35 -18.04 23.10 -34.05
CA LYS A 35 -19.15 22.40 -34.70
C LYS A 35 -18.60 21.31 -35.64
N GLN A 36 -19.12 20.09 -35.53
CA GLN A 36 -18.63 18.89 -36.23
C GLN A 36 -18.62 18.99 -37.77
N LYS A 37 -19.41 19.90 -38.37
CA LYS A 37 -19.47 20.12 -39.83
C LYS A 37 -18.69 21.34 -40.31
N ILE A 38 -17.79 21.88 -39.49
CA ILE A 38 -16.92 22.98 -39.91
C ILE A 38 -16.03 22.50 -41.07
N ALA A 39 -15.96 23.30 -42.14
CA ALA A 39 -15.07 23.03 -43.26
C ALA A 39 -13.61 23.32 -42.87
N GLU A 40 -12.65 22.69 -43.57
CA GLU A 40 -11.21 22.80 -43.21
C GLU A 40 -10.68 24.23 -43.33
N ASP A 41 -11.04 24.92 -44.41
CA ASP A 41 -10.74 26.34 -44.63
C ASP A 41 -11.31 27.21 -43.50
N ARG A 42 -12.55 26.94 -43.10
CA ARG A 42 -13.21 27.66 -42.01
C ARG A 42 -12.57 27.39 -40.64
N LEU A 43 -12.06 26.17 -40.42
CA LEU A 43 -11.28 25.85 -39.23
C LEU A 43 -9.98 26.65 -39.18
N GLU A 44 -9.24 26.72 -40.29
CA GLU A 44 -7.99 27.49 -40.38
C GLU A 44 -8.24 28.98 -40.10
N GLU A 45 -9.29 29.56 -40.71
CA GLU A 45 -9.74 30.93 -40.42
C GLU A 45 -10.07 31.13 -38.94
N HIS A 46 -10.80 30.20 -38.32
CA HIS A 46 -11.15 30.28 -36.91
C HIS A 46 -9.90 30.22 -36.01
N LEU A 47 -8.94 29.35 -36.30
CA LEU A 47 -7.70 29.23 -35.52
C LEU A 47 -6.83 30.48 -35.63
N LEU A 48 -6.70 31.04 -36.85
CA LEU A 48 -6.01 32.30 -37.08
C LEU A 48 -6.68 33.46 -36.34
N TRP A 49 -8.01 33.55 -36.42
CA TRP A 49 -8.79 34.54 -35.67
C TRP A 49 -8.59 34.39 -34.16
N ALA A 50 -8.68 33.17 -33.62
CA ALA A 50 -8.49 32.87 -32.21
C ALA A 50 -7.07 33.24 -31.73
N GLY A 51 -6.05 33.00 -32.55
CA GLY A 51 -4.67 33.43 -32.29
C GLY A 51 -4.55 34.95 -32.25
N ASN A 52 -5.14 35.66 -33.22
CA ASN A 52 -5.09 37.12 -33.28
C ASN A 52 -5.78 37.81 -32.09
N ILE A 53 -6.96 37.33 -31.67
CA ILE A 53 -7.65 37.91 -30.51
C ILE A 53 -6.89 37.62 -29.21
N HIS A 54 -6.22 36.47 -29.12
CA HIS A 54 -5.36 36.13 -28.00
C HIS A 54 -4.12 37.03 -27.94
N GLU A 55 -3.41 37.20 -29.06
CA GLU A 55 -2.24 38.08 -29.15
C GLU A 55 -2.57 39.54 -28.88
N GLY A 56 -3.75 39.98 -29.31
CA GLY A 56 -4.25 41.34 -29.10
C GLY A 56 -4.83 41.60 -27.71
N SER A 57 -4.93 40.59 -26.84
CA SER A 57 -5.51 40.75 -25.51
C SER A 57 -4.56 41.50 -24.57
N LEU A 58 -5.03 42.64 -24.02
CA LEU A 58 -4.31 43.42 -23.00
C LEU A 58 -4.33 42.76 -21.61
N PHE A 59 -5.15 41.73 -21.42
CA PHE A 59 -5.27 41.00 -20.15
C PHE A 59 -4.44 39.72 -20.12
N ARG A 60 -3.87 39.33 -21.27
CA ARG A 60 -2.92 38.22 -21.36
C ARG A 60 -1.71 38.53 -20.49
N ARG A 61 -1.27 37.52 -19.74
CA ARG A 61 -0.04 37.59 -18.95
C ARG A 61 1.00 36.69 -19.60
N ASN A 62 0.85 35.38 -19.41
CA ASN A 62 1.81 34.37 -19.81
C ASN A 62 1.17 33.22 -20.60
N GLU A 63 -0.13 33.32 -20.89
CA GLU A 63 -0.84 32.30 -21.64
C GLU A 63 -0.29 32.19 -23.07
N GLU A 64 0.03 30.98 -23.51
CA GLU A 64 0.72 30.72 -24.79
C GLU A 64 -0.21 30.68 -26.02
N GLY A 65 -1.52 30.71 -25.83
CA GLY A 65 -2.50 30.60 -26.91
C GLY A 65 -2.80 29.15 -27.27
N VAL A 66 -3.06 28.86 -28.55
CA VAL A 66 -3.40 27.51 -29.03
C VAL A 66 -2.21 26.56 -28.85
N ASP A 67 -2.43 25.45 -28.12
CA ASP A 67 -1.44 24.40 -27.82
C ASP A 67 -1.65 23.17 -28.71
N LYS A 68 -2.89 22.68 -28.81
CA LYS A 68 -3.23 21.46 -29.57
C LYS A 68 -4.44 21.66 -30.44
N VAL A 69 -4.42 21.09 -31.64
CA VAL A 69 -5.55 21.10 -32.57
C VAL A 69 -5.95 19.66 -32.90
N TRP A 70 -7.24 19.41 -32.89
CA TRP A 70 -7.86 18.17 -33.35
C TRP A 70 -8.73 18.48 -34.57
N ASN A 71 -8.41 17.86 -35.70
CA ASN A 71 -9.09 18.08 -36.98
C ASN A 71 -9.48 16.77 -37.69
N ASP A 72 -9.57 15.66 -36.98
CA ASP A 72 -10.04 14.40 -37.56
C ASP A 72 -11.51 14.17 -37.15
N THR A 73 -11.77 13.13 -36.36
CA THR A 73 -13.12 12.78 -35.87
C THR A 73 -13.65 13.74 -34.82
N PHE A 74 -12.75 14.44 -34.12
CA PHE A 74 -13.07 15.50 -33.18
C PHE A 74 -12.53 16.82 -33.73
N LYS A 75 -13.40 17.83 -33.82
CA LYS A 75 -13.06 19.17 -34.28
C LYS A 75 -12.96 20.10 -33.07
N GLY A 76 -11.77 20.58 -32.77
CA GLY A 76 -11.55 21.45 -31.63
C GLY A 76 -10.08 21.74 -31.38
N TYR A 77 -9.80 22.53 -30.36
CA TYR A 77 -8.43 22.81 -29.94
C TYR A 77 -8.38 23.05 -28.44
N SER A 78 -7.19 22.90 -27.86
CA SER A 78 -6.92 23.36 -26.51
C SER A 78 -5.82 24.42 -26.52
N GLY A 79 -5.86 25.30 -25.53
CA GLY A 79 -4.85 26.33 -25.39
C GLY A 79 -4.97 27.05 -24.06
N GLU A 80 -3.98 27.89 -23.80
CA GLU A 80 -3.95 28.78 -22.66
C GLU A 80 -4.45 30.16 -23.10
N PHE A 81 -5.45 30.69 -22.42
CA PHE A 81 -6.11 31.93 -22.78
C PHE A 81 -6.54 32.70 -21.54
N ASP A 82 -6.48 34.02 -21.58
CA ASP A 82 -7.11 34.84 -20.55
C ASP A 82 -8.65 34.78 -20.66
N LYS A 83 -9.33 35.21 -19.60
CA LYS A 83 -10.80 35.13 -19.52
C LYS A 83 -11.52 36.00 -20.55
N GLU A 84 -10.95 37.13 -20.99
CA GLU A 84 -11.58 37.98 -21.99
C GLU A 84 -11.45 37.36 -23.39
N THR A 85 -10.29 36.79 -23.71
CA THR A 85 -10.12 36.00 -24.94
C THR A 85 -11.13 34.85 -25.01
N ILE A 86 -11.35 34.12 -23.92
CA ILE A 86 -12.36 33.04 -23.88
C ILE A 86 -13.79 33.56 -24.05
N LYS A 87 -14.12 34.74 -23.53
CA LYS A 87 -15.45 35.34 -23.75
C LYS A 87 -15.66 35.65 -25.23
N GLU A 88 -14.64 36.11 -25.95
CA GLU A 88 -14.74 36.35 -27.40
C GLU A 88 -14.82 35.04 -28.18
N ILE A 89 -13.99 34.04 -27.86
CA ILE A 89 -14.07 32.71 -28.50
C ILE A 89 -15.47 32.10 -28.36
N LYS A 90 -16.09 32.22 -27.18
CA LYS A 90 -17.46 31.72 -26.92
C LYS A 90 -18.55 32.35 -27.79
N LYS A 91 -18.31 33.52 -28.38
CA LYS A 91 -19.28 34.20 -29.26
C LYS A 91 -19.18 33.75 -30.71
N SER A 92 -18.13 33.02 -31.10
CA SER A 92 -17.96 32.57 -32.47
C SER A 92 -19.04 31.55 -32.85
N ASP A 93 -19.65 31.74 -34.02
CA ASP A 93 -20.61 30.79 -34.59
C ASP A 93 -19.98 29.42 -34.91
N ASP A 94 -18.65 29.32 -34.96
CA ASP A 94 -17.93 28.07 -35.21
C ASP A 94 -17.82 27.21 -33.94
N VAL A 95 -17.99 27.81 -32.76
CA VAL A 95 -17.80 27.16 -31.46
C VAL A 95 -19.09 26.47 -31.00
N LEU A 96 -18.96 25.19 -30.65
CA LEU A 96 -20.01 24.39 -30.03
C LEU A 96 -20.02 24.55 -28.51
N SER A 97 -18.85 24.49 -27.89
CA SER A 97 -18.69 24.65 -26.44
C SER A 97 -17.26 25.05 -26.08
N VAL A 98 -17.12 25.66 -24.89
CA VAL A 98 -15.82 25.93 -24.28
C VAL A 98 -15.87 25.50 -22.83
N GLU A 99 -14.92 24.66 -22.43
CA GLU A 99 -14.77 24.18 -21.06
C GLU A 99 -13.32 24.30 -20.58
N PRO A 100 -13.08 24.45 -19.26
CA PRO A 100 -11.71 24.38 -18.74
C PRO A 100 -11.13 22.97 -18.92
N VAL A 101 -9.82 22.87 -19.17
CA VAL A 101 -9.12 21.59 -19.07
C VAL A 101 -9.17 21.11 -17.63
N ARG A 102 -9.51 19.83 -17.45
CA ARG A 102 -9.53 19.18 -16.14
C ARG A 102 -8.49 18.07 -16.07
N LYS A 103 -7.93 17.86 -14.89
CA LYS A 103 -7.10 16.67 -14.60
C LYS A 103 -7.99 15.43 -14.68
N ILE A 104 -7.58 14.44 -15.47
CA ILE A 104 -8.23 13.12 -15.53
C ILE A 104 -7.39 12.14 -14.74
N HIS A 105 -8.02 11.47 -13.76
CA HIS A 105 -7.37 10.51 -12.89
C HIS A 105 -7.72 9.07 -13.32
N LEU A 106 -6.72 8.19 -13.38
CA LEU A 106 -6.98 6.75 -13.45
C LEU A 106 -7.48 6.27 -12.08
N TYR A 107 -8.73 5.83 -11.98
CA TYR A 107 -9.24 5.25 -10.74
C TYR A 107 -8.55 3.90 -10.49
N GLN A 108 -7.68 3.84 -9.47
CA GLN A 108 -7.37 2.55 -8.86
C GLN A 108 -8.66 2.07 -8.17
N SER A 109 -9.11 0.83 -8.44
CA SER A 109 -10.34 0.32 -7.84
C SER A 109 -10.14 0.09 -6.35
N VAL A 110 -10.43 1.12 -5.55
CA VAL A 110 -10.55 1.03 -4.10
C VAL A 110 -11.82 0.25 -3.78
N THR A 111 -11.69 -0.74 -2.92
CA THR A 111 -12.77 -1.53 -2.35
C THR A 111 -12.72 -1.39 -0.84
N THR A 112 -13.82 -1.70 -0.17
CA THR A 112 -13.93 -1.51 1.28
C THR A 112 -14.41 -2.79 1.95
N GLN A 113 -13.74 -3.19 3.04
CA GLN A 113 -14.25 -4.20 3.96
C GLN A 113 -14.87 -3.51 5.17
N ASN A 114 -16.16 -3.78 5.42
CA ASN A 114 -16.90 -3.23 6.55
C ASN A 114 -17.93 -4.26 7.08
N PRO A 115 -17.84 -4.71 8.34
CA PRO A 115 -16.76 -4.42 9.29
C PRO A 115 -15.49 -5.21 8.95
N SER A 116 -14.35 -4.68 9.38
CA SER A 116 -13.04 -5.33 9.43
C SER A 116 -12.54 -5.41 10.88
N VAL A 117 -11.39 -6.05 11.09
CA VAL A 117 -10.70 -5.96 12.39
C VAL A 117 -10.17 -4.55 12.60
N TRP A 118 -10.19 -4.08 13.85
CA TRP A 118 -9.85 -2.68 14.17
C TRP A 118 -8.45 -2.29 13.71
N GLY A 119 -7.49 -3.24 13.70
CA GLY A 119 -6.13 -2.98 13.22
C GLY A 119 -6.09 -2.52 11.76
N LEU A 120 -6.93 -3.10 10.89
CA LEU A 120 -7.07 -2.64 9.50
C LEU A 120 -7.70 -1.24 9.42
N GLY A 121 -8.69 -0.97 10.26
CA GLY A 121 -9.28 0.37 10.39
C GLY A 121 -8.27 1.43 10.84
N SER A 122 -7.47 1.12 11.86
CA SER A 122 -6.44 2.00 12.41
C SER A 122 -5.38 2.38 11.37
N ILE A 123 -4.92 1.44 10.54
CA ILE A 123 -3.94 1.75 9.48
C ILE A 123 -4.55 2.33 8.20
N SER A 124 -5.86 2.58 8.16
CA SER A 124 -6.54 3.15 6.99
C SER A 124 -7.29 4.45 7.28
N HIS A 125 -7.26 4.90 8.53
CA HIS A 125 -7.85 6.15 8.98
C HIS A 125 -6.84 6.94 9.82
N ARG A 126 -7.00 8.26 9.87
CA ARG A 126 -6.07 9.14 10.61
C ARG A 126 -6.45 9.34 12.08
N THR A 127 -7.64 8.89 12.47
CA THR A 127 -8.15 8.95 13.83
C THR A 127 -8.49 7.54 14.33
N PRO A 128 -8.53 7.30 15.65
CA PRO A 128 -8.90 5.99 16.20
C PRO A 128 -10.40 5.69 16.05
N GLY A 129 -10.78 4.44 16.32
CA GLY A 129 -12.20 4.01 16.41
C GLY A 129 -12.80 3.40 15.15
N TRP A 130 -12.04 3.27 14.07
CA TRP A 130 -12.55 2.75 12.80
C TRP A 130 -12.45 1.22 12.70
N ARG A 131 -13.45 0.65 12.02
CA ARG A 131 -13.48 -0.76 11.60
C ARG A 131 -13.75 -0.91 10.10
N GLU A 132 -13.70 0.19 9.37
CA GLU A 132 -13.73 0.17 7.92
C GLU A 132 -12.32 0.05 7.38
N TYR A 133 -12.09 -0.79 6.38
CA TYR A 133 -10.80 -0.89 5.70
C TYR A 133 -11.00 -0.61 4.22
N PRO A 134 -10.77 0.63 3.74
CA PRO A 134 -10.65 0.94 2.33
C PRO A 134 -9.25 0.53 1.82
N TYR A 135 -9.19 -0.21 0.72
CA TYR A 135 -7.95 -0.75 0.16
C TYR A 135 -8.01 -0.88 -1.36
N HIS A 136 -6.87 -0.74 -2.05
CA HIS A 136 -6.78 -1.05 -3.47
C HIS A 136 -7.06 -2.54 -3.70
N SER A 137 -7.94 -2.88 -4.66
CA SER A 137 -8.29 -4.27 -4.94
C SER A 137 -7.09 -5.15 -5.32
N SER A 138 -5.99 -4.56 -5.77
CA SER A 138 -4.71 -5.22 -6.06
C SER A 138 -3.83 -5.50 -4.82
N ALA A 139 -4.27 -5.16 -3.60
CA ALA A 139 -3.53 -5.25 -2.35
C ALA A 139 -2.61 -6.48 -2.22
N GLY A 140 -1.32 -6.34 -2.53
CA GLY A 140 -0.33 -7.40 -2.43
C GLY A 140 -0.31 -8.43 -3.56
N GLN A 141 -1.05 -8.24 -4.65
CA GLN A 141 -1.10 -9.19 -5.77
C GLN A 141 0.30 -9.39 -6.38
N GLY A 142 0.73 -10.65 -6.49
CA GLY A 142 2.06 -11.02 -7.00
C GLY A 142 3.20 -10.77 -6.01
N MET A 143 2.90 -10.44 -4.76
CA MET A 143 3.88 -10.19 -3.70
C MET A 143 4.01 -11.39 -2.75
N TYR A 144 5.12 -11.47 -2.02
CA TYR A 144 5.49 -12.61 -1.18
C TYR A 144 6.01 -12.16 0.19
N ALA A 145 5.33 -12.55 1.25
CA ALA A 145 5.81 -12.40 2.62
C ALA A 145 6.59 -13.66 3.04
N TYR A 146 7.83 -13.50 3.47
CA TYR A 146 8.59 -14.58 4.10
C TYR A 146 8.46 -14.39 5.62
N VAL A 147 7.71 -15.29 6.26
CA VAL A 147 7.38 -15.21 7.69
C VAL A 147 8.34 -16.13 8.44
N ILE A 148 9.35 -15.52 9.08
CA ILE A 148 10.35 -16.23 9.90
C ILE A 148 9.80 -16.35 11.32
N ASP A 149 9.20 -17.51 11.64
CA ASP A 149 8.41 -17.70 12.87
C ASP A 149 8.23 -19.19 13.26
N THR A 150 7.12 -19.58 13.89
CA THR A 150 6.82 -20.95 14.35
C THR A 150 6.31 -21.89 13.26
N GLY A 151 6.17 -21.41 12.02
CA GLY A 151 5.51 -22.09 10.90
C GLY A 151 4.19 -21.42 10.55
N ILE A 152 3.44 -21.98 9.60
CA ILE A 152 2.10 -21.50 9.21
C ILE A 152 1.18 -22.71 9.00
N ASN A 153 -0.07 -22.65 9.49
CA ASN A 153 -1.14 -23.52 8.99
C ASN A 153 -1.53 -23.07 7.56
N ILE A 154 -0.84 -23.60 6.56
CA ILE A 154 -1.03 -23.21 5.16
C ILE A 154 -2.43 -23.56 4.61
N ASN A 155 -3.15 -24.46 5.28
CA ASN A 155 -4.49 -24.88 4.90
C ASN A 155 -5.59 -24.00 5.49
N HIS A 156 -5.23 -22.97 6.25
CA HIS A 156 -6.21 -22.03 6.79
C HIS A 156 -6.94 -21.31 5.65
N GLU A 157 -8.27 -21.34 5.67
CA GLU A 157 -9.14 -20.88 4.58
C GLU A 157 -8.95 -19.41 4.27
N ASP A 158 -8.56 -18.61 5.26
CA ASP A 158 -8.28 -17.18 5.10
C ASP A 158 -7.11 -16.90 4.11
N PHE A 159 -6.19 -17.85 3.92
CA PHE A 159 -5.14 -17.73 2.90
C PHE A 159 -5.65 -18.08 1.50
N GLY A 160 -6.71 -18.88 1.36
CA GLY A 160 -7.28 -19.27 0.07
C GLY A 160 -6.26 -19.90 -0.89
N GLY A 161 -5.34 -20.72 -0.37
CA GLY A 161 -4.28 -21.37 -1.15
C GLY A 161 -3.04 -20.52 -1.43
N ARG A 162 -2.92 -19.33 -0.84
CA ARG A 162 -1.75 -18.43 -1.02
C ARG A 162 -0.66 -18.62 0.04
N ALA A 163 -0.75 -19.67 0.86
CA ALA A 163 0.25 -19.99 1.87
C ALA A 163 1.05 -21.24 1.47
N PHE A 164 2.37 -21.18 1.60
CA PHE A 164 3.28 -22.23 1.16
C PHE A 164 4.34 -22.54 2.21
N LEU A 165 4.78 -23.79 2.25
CA LEU A 165 5.95 -24.20 3.01
C LEU A 165 7.23 -23.71 2.29
N GLY A 166 8.10 -23.02 3.03
CA GLY A 166 9.43 -22.62 2.57
C GLY A 166 10.52 -23.52 3.15
N TYR A 167 11.07 -23.11 4.30
CA TYR A 167 12.15 -23.82 4.99
C TYR A 167 11.85 -24.09 6.45
N ASN A 168 12.32 -25.23 6.95
CA ASN A 168 12.29 -25.58 8.36
C ASN A 168 13.72 -25.67 8.89
N ALA A 169 14.14 -24.64 9.62
CA ALA A 169 15.44 -24.61 10.28
C ALA A 169 15.48 -25.47 11.56
N GLN A 170 14.31 -25.84 12.11
CA GLN A 170 14.17 -26.73 13.26
C GLN A 170 14.23 -28.20 12.82
N GLN A 171 15.45 -28.67 12.55
CA GLN A 171 15.71 -30.05 12.13
C GLN A 171 15.09 -31.07 13.09
N GLY A 172 14.54 -32.15 12.55
CA GLY A 172 13.88 -33.21 13.33
C GLY A 172 12.49 -32.88 13.85
N THR A 173 11.93 -31.70 13.52
CA THR A 173 10.54 -31.34 13.88
C THR A 173 9.63 -31.30 12.65
N PRO A 174 8.31 -31.57 12.79
CA PRO A 174 7.37 -31.35 11.71
C PRO A 174 7.35 -29.88 11.27
N PHE A 175 7.18 -29.63 9.97
CA PHE A 175 7.08 -28.26 9.43
C PHE A 175 5.75 -27.58 9.79
N ALA A 176 4.76 -28.33 10.29
CA ALA A 176 3.53 -27.75 10.79
C ALA A 176 3.80 -26.70 11.88
N ASP A 177 2.97 -25.66 11.92
CA ASP A 177 2.97 -24.71 13.02
C ASP A 177 2.48 -25.42 14.29
N ALA A 178 3.34 -25.46 15.31
CA ALA A 178 3.08 -26.13 16.58
C ALA A 178 2.74 -25.14 17.72
N ASN A 179 2.74 -23.84 17.43
CA ASN A 179 2.52 -22.80 18.42
C ASN A 179 1.34 -21.88 18.05
N GLY A 180 1.21 -21.53 16.77
CA GLY A 180 0.16 -20.67 16.24
C GLY A 180 0.57 -19.23 16.00
N HIS A 181 1.66 -18.78 16.60
CA HIS A 181 2.15 -17.41 16.46
C HIS A 181 2.47 -17.03 15.00
N GLY A 182 3.15 -17.90 14.26
CA GLY A 182 3.48 -17.66 12.85
C GLY A 182 2.24 -17.66 11.95
N THR A 183 1.27 -18.54 12.22
CA THR A 183 -0.03 -18.50 11.55
C THR A 183 -0.75 -17.17 11.80
N HIS A 184 -0.76 -16.67 13.04
CA HIS A 184 -1.39 -15.38 13.39
C HIS A 184 -0.73 -14.19 12.68
N CYS A 185 0.60 -14.15 12.67
CA CYS A 185 1.37 -13.13 11.97
C CYS A 185 1.11 -13.18 10.45
N ALA A 186 1.13 -14.37 9.85
CA ALA A 186 0.86 -14.56 8.43
C ALA A 186 -0.56 -14.10 8.04
N GLY A 187 -1.57 -14.38 8.87
CA GLY A 187 -2.94 -13.91 8.69
C GLY A 187 -3.05 -12.39 8.68
N THR A 188 -2.32 -11.72 9.59
CA THR A 188 -2.28 -10.25 9.67
C THR A 188 -1.60 -9.64 8.44
N ILE A 189 -0.65 -10.34 7.83
CA ILE A 189 -0.01 -9.91 6.58
C ILE A 189 -0.95 -10.10 5.39
N ALA A 190 -1.47 -11.31 5.17
CA ALA A 190 -2.05 -11.69 3.87
C ALA A 190 -3.40 -12.46 3.93
N GLY A 191 -4.03 -12.59 5.09
CA GLY A 191 -5.38 -13.14 5.20
C GLY A 191 -6.40 -12.36 4.36
N ARG A 192 -7.40 -13.04 3.79
CA ARG A 192 -8.50 -12.41 3.05
C ARG A 192 -9.34 -11.52 3.97
N GLU A 193 -9.64 -11.98 5.16
CA GLU A 193 -10.44 -11.33 6.20
C GLU A 193 -9.56 -10.43 7.08
N HIS A 194 -8.40 -10.94 7.54
CA HIS A 194 -7.57 -10.30 8.57
C HIS A 194 -6.36 -9.54 8.02
N GLY A 195 -5.97 -9.78 6.77
CA GLY A 195 -4.71 -9.30 6.21
C GLY A 195 -4.77 -7.88 5.66
N VAL A 196 -3.64 -7.19 5.73
CA VAL A 196 -3.39 -5.91 5.06
C VAL A 196 -3.21 -6.12 3.54
N ALA A 197 -2.31 -7.02 3.15
CA ALA A 197 -2.03 -7.36 1.76
C ALA A 197 -2.86 -8.57 1.31
N LYS A 198 -4.17 -8.36 1.16
CA LYS A 198 -5.19 -9.43 0.96
C LYS A 198 -4.98 -10.36 -0.23
N ARG A 199 -4.09 -10.04 -1.18
CA ARG A 199 -3.73 -10.86 -2.35
C ARG A 199 -2.27 -11.31 -2.37
N ALA A 200 -1.50 -11.06 -1.30
CA ALA A 200 -0.12 -11.52 -1.18
C ALA A 200 -0.05 -13.02 -0.91
N ASN A 201 1.10 -13.62 -1.24
CA ASN A 201 1.45 -14.96 -0.85
C ASN A 201 2.24 -14.93 0.45
N VAL A 202 2.13 -15.97 1.28
CA VAL A 202 2.95 -16.14 2.50
C VAL A 202 3.77 -17.42 2.39
N ILE A 203 5.06 -17.31 2.72
CA ILE A 203 6.02 -18.41 2.73
C ILE A 203 6.43 -18.64 4.18
N ALA A 204 6.17 -19.84 4.69
CA ALA A 204 6.54 -20.23 6.04
C ALA A 204 8.06 -20.51 6.12
N VAL A 205 8.76 -19.80 7.00
CA VAL A 205 10.15 -20.09 7.37
C VAL A 205 10.17 -20.40 8.87
N LYS A 206 10.21 -21.68 9.21
CA LYS A 206 10.07 -22.15 10.59
C LYS A 206 11.43 -22.11 11.28
N VAL A 207 11.54 -21.24 12.29
CA VAL A 207 12.70 -21.14 13.18
C VAL A 207 12.33 -21.41 14.64
N PHE A 208 11.05 -21.43 15.02
CA PHE A 208 10.60 -21.83 16.37
C PHE A 208 9.79 -23.13 16.33
N HIS A 209 9.92 -23.98 17.35
CA HIS A 209 9.02 -25.12 17.55
C HIS A 209 7.95 -24.83 18.62
N THR A 210 8.36 -24.60 19.88
CA THR A 210 7.45 -24.41 21.03
C THR A 210 7.65 -23.06 21.74
N GLY A 211 8.09 -22.03 21.01
CA GLY A 211 8.15 -20.64 21.47
C GLY A 211 9.55 -20.09 21.78
N SER A 212 10.59 -20.93 21.81
CA SER A 212 11.99 -20.51 21.88
C SER A 212 12.81 -21.09 20.73
N SER A 213 13.90 -20.40 20.40
CA SER A 213 14.88 -20.77 19.37
C SER A 213 16.24 -20.20 19.76
N THR A 214 17.30 -20.69 19.13
CA THR A 214 18.65 -20.17 19.24
C THR A 214 18.96 -19.24 18.07
N THR A 215 19.96 -18.37 18.27
CA THR A 215 20.39 -17.36 17.29
C THR A 215 20.82 -17.96 15.95
N ASP A 216 21.54 -19.08 15.98
CA ASP A 216 21.99 -19.82 14.78
C ASP A 216 20.81 -20.35 13.94
N ILE A 217 19.78 -20.92 14.57
CA ILE A 217 18.58 -21.38 13.85
C ILE A 217 17.82 -20.21 13.21
N VAL A 218 17.76 -19.06 13.89
CA VAL A 218 17.15 -17.84 13.31
C VAL A 218 17.96 -17.34 12.12
N LEU A 219 19.30 -17.38 12.22
CA LEU A 219 20.19 -17.01 11.11
C LEU A 219 20.05 -17.97 9.93
N ASP A 220 19.92 -19.28 10.16
CA ASP A 220 19.69 -20.27 9.09
C ASP A 220 18.37 -19.99 8.34
N GLY A 221 17.31 -19.65 9.08
CA GLY A 221 16.04 -19.25 8.47
C GLY A 221 16.15 -17.96 7.65
N LEU A 222 16.82 -16.95 8.18
CA LEU A 222 17.05 -15.67 7.50
C LEU A 222 17.89 -15.83 6.24
N GLU A 223 19.00 -16.57 6.33
CA GLU A 223 19.89 -16.86 5.21
C GLU A 223 19.15 -17.59 4.09
N TRP A 224 18.37 -18.62 4.43
CA TRP A 224 17.56 -19.33 3.44
C TRP A 224 16.53 -18.40 2.78
N ALA A 225 15.84 -17.57 3.56
CA ALA A 225 14.83 -16.65 3.02
C ALA A 225 15.46 -15.65 2.04
N VAL A 226 16.59 -15.03 2.42
CA VAL A 226 17.33 -14.10 1.56
C VAL A 226 17.80 -14.81 0.29
N SER A 227 18.45 -15.97 0.42
CA SER A 227 18.90 -16.77 -0.72
C SER A 227 17.77 -17.19 -1.66
N ASN A 228 16.62 -17.59 -1.12
CA ASN A 228 15.46 -17.95 -1.95
C ASN A 228 14.92 -16.73 -2.71
N ILE A 229 14.87 -15.57 -2.07
CA ILE A 229 14.42 -14.31 -2.68
C ILE A 229 15.40 -13.87 -3.78
N THR A 230 16.70 -13.82 -3.51
CA THR A 230 17.68 -13.28 -4.46
C THR A 230 17.96 -14.20 -5.64
N ASN A 231 17.85 -15.52 -5.44
CA ASN A 231 18.04 -16.50 -6.51
C ASN A 231 16.78 -16.71 -7.38
N THR A 232 15.63 -16.16 -6.98
CA THR A 232 14.39 -16.24 -7.78
C THR A 232 14.22 -14.96 -8.61
N PRO A 233 14.18 -15.03 -9.95
CA PRO A 233 14.05 -13.85 -10.80
C PRO A 233 12.85 -12.96 -10.43
N GLY A 234 13.10 -11.66 -10.25
CA GLY A 234 12.07 -10.65 -9.90
C GLY A 234 11.62 -10.64 -8.44
N ARG A 235 11.94 -11.68 -7.66
CA ARG A 235 11.39 -11.90 -6.31
C ARG A 235 11.88 -10.87 -5.28
N THR A 236 13.09 -10.32 -5.43
CA THR A 236 13.61 -9.23 -4.58
C THR A 236 12.69 -8.01 -4.54
N GLN A 237 12.11 -7.64 -5.68
CA GLN A 237 11.21 -6.48 -5.79
C GLN A 237 9.78 -6.80 -5.34
N GLN A 238 9.49 -8.09 -5.14
CA GLN A 238 8.16 -8.61 -4.82
C GLN A 238 8.05 -9.15 -3.39
N SER A 239 9.12 -9.07 -2.60
CA SER A 239 9.18 -9.76 -1.30
C SER A 239 9.52 -8.84 -0.13
N VAL A 240 9.04 -9.25 1.04
CA VAL A 240 9.37 -8.67 2.35
C VAL A 240 9.57 -9.83 3.32
N ILE A 241 10.58 -9.72 4.17
CA ILE A 241 10.77 -10.62 5.31
C ILE A 241 10.08 -9.99 6.52
N SER A 242 9.30 -10.78 7.26
CA SER A 242 8.69 -10.40 8.53
C SER A 242 9.27 -11.27 9.65
N MET A 243 9.80 -10.61 10.68
CA MET A 243 10.39 -11.25 11.86
C MET A 243 9.69 -10.73 13.12
N SER A 244 8.60 -11.38 13.51
CA SER A 244 7.83 -11.10 14.73
C SER A 244 8.45 -11.75 15.98
N LEU A 245 9.78 -11.66 16.09
CA LEU A 245 10.59 -12.30 17.11
C LEU A 245 11.54 -11.29 17.75
N GLY A 246 12.11 -11.64 18.89
CA GLY A 246 13.12 -10.80 19.54
C GLY A 246 13.82 -11.50 20.69
N GLY A 247 14.92 -10.90 21.10
CA GLY A 247 15.71 -11.27 22.27
C GLY A 247 16.75 -10.18 22.55
N GLY A 248 17.69 -10.46 23.45
CA GLY A 248 18.81 -9.55 23.70
C GLY A 248 19.61 -9.24 22.42
N ARG A 249 20.28 -8.09 22.42
CA ARG A 249 21.07 -7.62 21.27
C ARG A 249 22.05 -8.70 20.76
N SER A 250 22.03 -8.90 19.45
CA SER A 250 22.91 -9.79 18.72
C SER A 250 23.46 -9.08 17.49
N ASP A 251 24.76 -8.79 17.48
CA ASP A 251 25.41 -8.14 16.32
C ASP A 251 25.39 -9.03 15.07
N ALA A 252 25.34 -10.36 15.24
CA ALA A 252 25.23 -11.31 14.14
C ALA A 252 23.86 -11.19 13.43
N ILE A 253 22.76 -11.16 14.19
CA ILE A 253 21.41 -10.94 13.64
C ILE A 253 21.34 -9.56 12.97
N ASN A 254 21.84 -8.52 13.63
CA ASN A 254 21.82 -7.17 13.08
C ASN A 254 22.58 -7.07 11.75
N ARG A 255 23.76 -7.70 11.66
CA ARG A 255 24.55 -7.72 10.43
C ARG A 255 23.88 -8.54 9.33
N ALA A 256 23.23 -9.65 9.66
CA ALA A 256 22.51 -10.46 8.70
C ALA A 256 21.32 -9.68 8.09
N VAL A 257 20.57 -8.95 8.91
CA VAL A 257 19.48 -8.08 8.43
C VAL A 257 20.01 -6.92 7.57
N ASP A 258 21.12 -6.28 7.97
CA ASP A 258 21.77 -5.24 7.14
C ASP A 258 22.24 -5.81 5.79
N THR A 259 22.78 -7.02 5.79
CA THR A 259 23.24 -7.71 4.58
C THR A 259 22.07 -8.03 3.66
N ALA A 260 20.94 -8.49 4.22
CA ALA A 260 19.70 -8.70 3.47
C ALA A 260 19.24 -7.40 2.77
N TYR A 261 19.25 -6.27 3.49
CA TYR A 261 18.91 -4.97 2.93
C TYR A 261 19.82 -4.56 1.78
N ARG A 262 21.14 -4.75 1.92
CA ARG A 262 22.12 -4.47 0.84
C ARG A 262 21.91 -5.35 -0.39
N ALA A 263 21.34 -6.55 -0.21
CA ALA A 263 20.90 -7.41 -1.31
C ALA A 263 19.52 -7.00 -1.90
N GLY A 264 18.93 -5.90 -1.42
CA GLY A 264 17.64 -5.37 -1.86
C GLY A 264 16.43 -5.94 -1.14
N VAL A 265 16.63 -6.81 -0.15
CA VAL A 265 15.57 -7.50 0.59
C VAL A 265 15.17 -6.67 1.83
N LEU A 266 13.91 -6.24 1.88
CA LEU A 266 13.39 -5.47 3.01
C LEU A 266 12.95 -6.41 4.15
N THR A 267 13.36 -6.08 5.38
CA THR A 267 12.98 -6.81 6.59
C THR A 267 12.21 -5.90 7.55
N VAL A 268 11.04 -6.35 8.00
CA VAL A 268 10.22 -5.70 9.02
C VAL A 268 10.30 -6.51 10.31
N VAL A 269 10.52 -5.83 11.43
CA VAL A 269 10.84 -6.46 12.71
C VAL A 269 10.02 -5.88 13.85
N ALA A 270 9.73 -6.71 14.87
CA ALA A 270 9.09 -6.26 16.09
C ALA A 270 10.08 -5.45 16.97
N ALA A 271 9.61 -4.39 17.64
CA ALA A 271 10.44 -3.60 18.54
C ALA A 271 10.81 -4.34 19.85
N GLY A 272 9.99 -5.31 20.28
CA GLY A 272 10.09 -6.04 21.55
C GLY A 272 9.07 -5.57 22.59
N ASN A 273 8.90 -6.34 23.66
CA ASN A 273 7.74 -6.25 24.57
C ASN A 273 8.14 -6.02 26.04
N ASP A 274 9.24 -5.29 26.27
CA ASP A 274 9.88 -5.14 27.57
C ASP A 274 9.76 -3.72 28.15
N ASN A 275 9.05 -2.81 27.45
CA ASN A 275 8.98 -1.38 27.76
C ASN A 275 10.38 -0.76 27.97
N ALA A 276 11.31 -1.10 27.09
CA ALA A 276 12.71 -0.71 27.14
C ALA A 276 13.18 -0.06 25.83
N ASP A 277 14.42 0.46 25.83
CA ASP A 277 15.04 0.98 24.61
C ASP A 277 15.31 -0.16 23.63
N ALA A 278 14.66 -0.12 22.47
CA ALA A 278 14.71 -1.14 21.42
C ALA A 278 16.14 -1.37 20.87
N ARG A 279 17.09 -0.44 21.10
CA ARG A 279 18.50 -0.61 20.71
C ARG A 279 19.19 -1.80 21.38
N ASN A 280 18.64 -2.27 22.51
CA ASN A 280 19.16 -3.36 23.31
C ASN A 280 18.62 -4.74 22.87
N TYR A 281 17.81 -4.78 21.82
CA TYR A 281 17.14 -5.98 21.33
C TYR A 281 17.47 -6.22 19.86
N SER A 282 17.50 -7.49 19.45
CA SER A 282 17.69 -7.86 18.05
C SER A 282 16.54 -8.77 17.60
N PRO A 283 16.05 -8.61 16.36
CA PRO A 283 16.56 -7.73 15.29
C PRO A 283 16.11 -6.25 15.36
N ALA A 284 15.40 -5.80 16.42
CA ALA A 284 14.92 -4.41 16.56
C ALA A 284 16.01 -3.33 16.38
N SER A 285 17.25 -3.62 16.80
CA SER A 285 18.41 -2.72 16.68
C SER A 285 19.20 -2.87 15.38
N ALA A 286 18.73 -3.70 14.44
CA ALA A 286 19.39 -3.88 13.15
C ALA A 286 19.22 -2.61 12.30
N PRO A 287 20.30 -2.04 11.75
CA PRO A 287 20.17 -0.94 10.80
C PRO A 287 19.43 -1.43 9.55
N ASN A 288 18.71 -0.51 8.89
CA ASN A 288 17.98 -0.75 7.64
C ASN A 288 16.82 -1.77 7.72
N ALA A 289 16.50 -2.29 8.91
CA ALA A 289 15.19 -2.89 9.18
C ALA A 289 14.11 -1.79 9.29
N ILE A 290 12.83 -2.18 9.18
CA ILE A 290 11.72 -1.37 9.68
C ILE A 290 11.30 -1.94 11.04
N THR A 291 11.62 -1.23 12.12
CA THR A 291 11.31 -1.62 13.49
C THR A 291 9.98 -1.05 13.96
N VAL A 292 9.07 -1.91 14.38
CA VAL A 292 7.66 -1.56 14.59
C VAL A 292 7.26 -1.67 16.06
N GLY A 293 6.84 -0.55 16.64
CA GLY A 293 6.22 -0.49 17.97
C GLY A 293 4.72 -0.79 17.94
N ALA A 294 4.15 -1.14 19.10
CA ALA A 294 2.73 -1.51 19.23
C ALA A 294 1.90 -0.37 19.83
N ILE A 295 0.69 -0.18 19.29
CA ILE A 295 -0.35 0.66 19.88
C ILE A 295 -1.63 -0.13 20.17
N ASP A 296 -2.45 0.41 21.08
CA ASP A 296 -3.83 0.02 21.30
C ASP A 296 -4.83 0.75 20.39
N ILE A 297 -6.12 0.46 20.55
CA ILE A 297 -7.21 1.02 19.75
C ILE A 297 -7.39 2.54 19.88
N ASP A 298 -6.88 3.13 20.97
CA ASP A 298 -6.94 4.56 21.27
C ASP A 298 -5.65 5.29 20.87
N ASN A 299 -4.79 4.63 20.09
CA ASN A 299 -3.45 5.07 19.68
C ASN A 299 -2.49 5.32 20.85
N ASN A 300 -2.70 4.74 22.03
CA ASN A 300 -1.67 4.75 23.06
C ASN A 300 -0.60 3.72 22.69
N ARG A 301 0.69 4.07 22.84
CA ARG A 301 1.74 3.06 22.83
C ARG A 301 1.40 2.01 23.88
N ALA A 302 1.38 0.74 23.48
CA ALA A 302 1.13 -0.36 24.39
C ALA A 302 2.16 -0.32 25.52
N GLY A 303 1.72 -0.51 26.77
CA GLY A 303 2.60 -0.39 27.94
C GLY A 303 3.82 -1.31 27.91
N PHE A 304 3.75 -2.43 27.18
CA PHE A 304 4.87 -3.35 26.96
C PHE A 304 5.78 -2.98 25.77
N SER A 305 5.33 -2.16 24.82
CA SER A 305 6.09 -1.94 23.58
C SER A 305 7.43 -1.29 23.88
N ASN A 306 8.52 -1.82 23.34
CA ASN A 306 9.79 -1.10 23.35
C ASN A 306 9.68 0.22 22.57
N PHE A 307 10.60 1.14 22.87
CA PHE A 307 10.64 2.51 22.35
C PHE A 307 12.08 2.93 22.00
N GLY A 308 12.27 4.14 21.50
CA GLY A 308 13.59 4.73 21.26
C GLY A 308 13.86 5.01 19.80
N ALA A 309 15.04 5.58 19.54
CA ALA A 309 15.41 6.13 18.23
C ALA A 309 15.54 5.08 17.11
N VAL A 310 15.62 3.79 17.44
CA VAL A 310 15.66 2.71 16.45
C VAL A 310 14.27 2.22 16.04
N VAL A 311 13.19 2.66 16.72
CA VAL A 311 11.82 2.41 16.26
C VAL A 311 11.55 3.33 15.07
N ASP A 312 10.96 2.80 13.99
CA ASP A 312 10.65 3.57 12.79
C ASP A 312 9.23 4.14 12.79
N LEU A 313 8.27 3.35 13.29
CA LEU A 313 6.86 3.70 13.38
C LEU A 313 6.11 2.73 14.30
N PHE A 314 4.85 3.05 14.56
CA PHE A 314 3.92 2.23 15.33
C PHE A 314 2.82 1.64 14.45
N ALA A 315 2.29 0.50 14.86
CA ALA A 315 1.13 -0.13 14.25
C ALA A 315 0.28 -0.86 15.32
N PRO A 316 -0.96 -1.26 14.99
CA PRO A 316 -1.85 -2.00 15.89
C PRO A 316 -1.21 -3.26 16.44
N GLY A 317 -1.12 -3.37 17.77
CA GLY A 317 -0.47 -4.52 18.42
C GLY A 317 -1.15 -4.99 19.71
N VAL A 318 -2.31 -4.45 20.08
CA VAL A 318 -3.09 -4.91 21.25
C VAL A 318 -4.43 -5.47 20.80
N ASP A 319 -4.81 -6.64 21.28
CA ASP A 319 -6.09 -7.28 20.94
C ASP A 319 -6.29 -7.43 19.43
N ILE A 320 -5.26 -7.92 18.74
CA ILE A 320 -5.28 -8.15 17.29
C ILE A 320 -5.82 -9.55 17.02
N ARG A 321 -6.98 -9.60 16.35
CA ARG A 321 -7.57 -10.84 15.86
C ARG A 321 -6.96 -11.23 14.51
N SER A 322 -6.49 -12.47 14.41
CA SER A 322 -6.00 -13.06 13.14
C SER A 322 -6.20 -14.58 13.14
N THR A 323 -5.76 -15.24 12.07
CA THR A 323 -5.81 -16.69 11.85
C THR A 323 -5.06 -17.48 12.92
N TRP A 324 -5.51 -18.69 13.22
CA TRP A 324 -4.92 -19.54 14.25
C TRP A 324 -4.84 -21.01 13.82
N ILE A 325 -3.97 -21.80 14.46
CA ILE A 325 -3.70 -23.19 14.06
C ILE A 325 -4.78 -24.20 14.49
N GLY A 326 -5.68 -23.83 15.39
CA GLY A 326 -6.64 -24.77 16.01
C GLY A 326 -7.60 -25.46 15.03
N SER A 327 -7.84 -24.86 13.86
CA SER A 327 -8.53 -25.45 12.71
C SER A 327 -8.19 -24.63 11.46
N ASN A 328 -8.74 -25.00 10.30
CA ASN A 328 -8.58 -24.21 9.07
C ASN A 328 -9.41 -22.91 9.06
N THR A 329 -10.20 -22.64 10.10
CA THR A 329 -11.03 -21.42 10.24
C THR A 329 -10.83 -20.72 11.59
N ALA A 330 -9.97 -21.26 12.45
CA ALA A 330 -9.78 -20.76 13.80
C ALA A 330 -9.15 -19.36 13.78
N THR A 331 -9.59 -18.51 14.70
CA THR A 331 -8.97 -17.20 14.93
C THR A 331 -8.53 -17.08 16.38
N GLN A 332 -7.57 -16.22 16.64
CA GLN A 332 -7.10 -15.90 17.99
C GLN A 332 -6.84 -14.40 18.12
N VAL A 333 -7.07 -13.87 19.31
CA VAL A 333 -6.74 -12.50 19.68
C VAL A 333 -5.44 -12.50 20.47
N LEU A 334 -4.42 -11.81 19.97
CA LEU A 334 -3.10 -11.71 20.61
C LEU A 334 -2.66 -10.25 20.72
N SER A 335 -1.72 -10.02 21.64
CA SER A 335 -1.11 -8.71 21.89
C SER A 335 0.41 -8.83 21.89
N GLY A 336 1.08 -7.89 21.22
CA GLY A 336 2.53 -7.82 21.11
C GLY A 336 2.97 -6.92 19.96
N THR A 337 4.23 -6.45 20.01
CA THR A 337 4.90 -5.87 18.83
C THR A 337 5.00 -6.88 17.68
N SER A 338 4.95 -8.17 18.00
CA SER A 338 4.75 -9.27 17.05
C SER A 338 3.45 -9.20 16.24
N MET A 339 2.41 -8.52 16.74
CA MET A 339 1.17 -8.26 16.00
C MET A 339 1.22 -6.93 15.25
N ALA A 340 2.03 -5.98 15.70
CA ALA A 340 2.27 -4.71 15.00
C ALA A 340 3.16 -4.88 13.77
N CYS A 341 4.26 -5.63 13.88
CA CYS A 341 5.18 -5.98 12.80
C CYS A 341 4.48 -6.45 11.50
N PRO A 342 3.57 -7.44 11.53
CA PRO A 342 2.93 -7.96 10.32
C PRO A 342 1.98 -6.96 9.64
N HIS A 343 1.41 -5.98 10.36
CA HIS A 343 0.66 -4.91 9.71
C HIS A 343 1.56 -4.10 8.77
N VAL A 344 2.79 -3.79 9.20
CA VAL A 344 3.74 -3.01 8.38
C VAL A 344 4.37 -3.87 7.29
N ALA A 345 4.63 -5.15 7.54
CA ALA A 345 5.06 -6.07 6.48
C ALA A 345 4.00 -6.21 5.37
N GLY A 346 2.73 -6.33 5.75
CA GLY A 346 1.61 -6.29 4.83
C GLY A 346 1.50 -4.95 4.10
N LEU A 347 1.69 -3.82 4.80
CA LEU A 347 1.69 -2.49 4.19
C LEU A 347 2.81 -2.32 3.14
N ALA A 348 4.01 -2.86 3.41
CA ALA A 348 5.10 -2.85 2.46
C ALA A 348 4.74 -3.59 1.17
N LEU A 349 4.16 -4.80 1.26
CA LEU A 349 3.71 -5.57 0.10
C LEU A 349 2.53 -4.89 -0.62
N TYR A 350 1.61 -4.29 0.14
CA TYR A 350 0.50 -3.51 -0.38
C TYR A 350 0.99 -2.36 -1.27
N LEU A 351 1.89 -1.53 -0.75
CA LEU A 351 2.43 -0.37 -1.48
C LEU A 351 3.30 -0.77 -2.66
N ARG A 352 4.10 -1.84 -2.54
CA ARG A 352 4.83 -2.40 -3.68
C ARG A 352 3.88 -2.74 -4.84
N ALA A 353 2.73 -3.36 -4.54
CA ALA A 353 1.77 -3.75 -5.56
C ALA A 353 0.98 -2.57 -6.15
N SER A 354 0.52 -1.64 -5.31
CA SER A 354 -0.33 -0.52 -5.77
C SER A 354 0.47 0.62 -6.42
N GLU A 355 1.72 0.83 -5.99
CA GLU A 355 2.56 1.94 -6.45
C GLU A 355 3.79 1.51 -7.25
N ARG A 356 3.96 0.19 -7.48
CA ARG A 356 5.10 -0.39 -8.24
C ARG A 356 6.48 -0.01 -7.68
N LEU A 357 6.59 0.07 -6.35
CA LEU A 357 7.84 0.35 -5.66
C LEU A 357 8.77 -0.87 -5.72
N THR A 358 9.98 -0.68 -6.26
CA THR A 358 10.89 -1.79 -6.56
C THR A 358 11.99 -1.98 -5.53
N THR A 359 12.46 -0.91 -4.88
CA THR A 359 13.59 -0.97 -3.92
C THR A 359 13.13 -0.94 -2.47
N ALA A 360 13.88 -1.58 -1.56
CA ALA A 360 13.62 -1.54 -0.12
C ALA A 360 13.54 -0.10 0.41
N GLU A 361 14.49 0.76 -0.01
CA GLU A 361 14.52 2.18 0.35
C GLU A 361 13.24 2.92 -0.06
N SER A 362 12.78 2.75 -1.32
CA SER A 362 11.58 3.44 -1.82
C SER A 362 10.32 3.07 -1.03
N VAL A 363 10.21 1.81 -0.62
CA VAL A 363 9.09 1.31 0.18
C VAL A 363 9.16 1.83 1.61
N THR A 364 10.34 1.76 2.25
CA THR A 364 10.56 2.29 3.61
C THR A 364 10.23 3.78 3.67
N ARG A 365 10.74 4.56 2.72
CA ARG A 365 10.48 6.00 2.63
C ARG A 365 8.98 6.26 2.45
N ARG A 366 8.32 5.53 1.54
CA ARG A 366 6.90 5.72 1.27
C ARG A 366 6.02 5.40 2.48
N ILE A 367 6.31 4.33 3.22
CA ILE A 367 5.62 3.99 4.47
C ILE A 367 5.72 5.15 5.47
N LYS A 368 6.92 5.72 5.66
CA LYS A 368 7.15 6.84 6.57
C LYS A 368 6.47 8.13 6.11
N GLU A 369 6.46 8.42 4.81
CA GLU A 369 5.77 9.57 4.22
C GLU A 369 4.26 9.52 4.39
N LEU A 370 3.67 8.33 4.28
CA LEU A 370 2.23 8.14 4.43
C LEU A 370 1.77 8.15 5.89
N ALA A 371 2.64 7.71 6.80
CA ALA A 371 2.33 7.55 8.21
C ALA A 371 1.68 8.81 8.81
N THR A 372 0.69 8.61 9.67
CA THR A 372 0.03 9.71 10.37
C THR A 372 0.95 10.22 11.48
N SER A 373 1.46 11.44 11.29
CA SER A 373 2.34 12.10 12.26
C SER A 373 1.58 12.54 13.51
N LYS A 374 2.23 12.47 14.68
CA LYS A 374 1.68 12.92 15.98
C LYS A 374 0.40 12.19 16.41
N ALA A 375 0.15 11.00 15.88
CA ALA A 375 -1.03 10.20 16.18
C ALA A 375 -0.89 9.34 17.45
N VAL A 376 0.33 8.97 17.81
CA VAL A 376 0.62 8.04 18.91
C VAL A 376 0.72 8.81 20.23
N ARG A 377 -0.11 8.42 21.21
CA ARG A 377 -0.03 8.94 22.58
C ARG A 377 1.08 8.21 23.32
N ASN A 378 1.98 8.96 23.95
CA ASN A 378 3.13 8.44 24.70
C ASN A 378 4.02 7.48 23.88
N ALA A 379 4.47 7.90 22.69
CA ALA A 379 5.35 7.11 21.82
C ALA A 379 6.67 6.63 22.48
N GLY A 380 6.99 7.12 23.69
CA GLY A 380 8.22 6.82 24.40
C GLY A 380 9.36 7.74 23.98
N SER A 381 10.31 7.93 24.89
CA SER A 381 11.42 8.87 24.67
C SER A 381 12.25 8.48 23.46
N GLY A 382 12.50 9.43 22.56
CA GLY A 382 13.32 9.24 21.36
C GLY A 382 12.62 8.51 20.20
N SER A 383 11.44 7.94 20.39
CA SER A 383 10.69 7.31 19.29
C SER A 383 10.13 8.36 18.33
N PRO A 384 10.04 8.07 17.02
CA PRO A 384 9.25 8.87 16.10
C PRO A 384 7.76 8.73 16.45
N ASN A 385 7.01 9.82 16.33
CA ASN A 385 5.56 9.77 16.50
C ASN A 385 4.86 9.59 15.14
N LEU A 386 4.97 8.38 14.59
CA LEU A 386 4.44 7.98 13.30
C LEU A 386 3.57 6.73 13.46
N LEU A 387 2.33 6.79 13.01
CA LEU A 387 1.41 5.64 12.94
C LEU A 387 1.25 5.16 11.50
N ALA A 388 1.43 3.87 11.24
CA ALA A 388 1.28 3.25 9.93
C ALA A 388 -0.05 3.63 9.26
N TYR A 389 0.00 3.93 7.95
CA TYR A 389 -1.17 4.34 7.17
C TYR A 389 -1.07 3.81 5.73
N ASN A 390 -2.17 3.30 5.19
CA ASN A 390 -2.21 2.63 3.88
C ASN A 390 -2.26 3.56 2.67
N GLY A 391 -2.39 4.87 2.89
CA GLY A 391 -2.36 5.88 1.83
C GLY A 391 -3.65 6.02 1.03
N VAL A 392 -4.73 5.31 1.38
CA VAL A 392 -6.02 5.45 0.68
C VAL A 392 -6.75 6.69 1.17
N THR A 393 -6.87 7.69 0.30
CA THR A 393 -7.60 8.93 0.59
C THR A 393 -9.04 8.84 0.07
N GLY A 394 -10.02 9.27 0.88
CA GLY A 394 -11.41 9.42 0.43
C GLY A 394 -12.37 8.28 0.77
N ALA A 395 -12.16 7.56 1.87
CA ALA A 395 -13.29 6.97 2.61
C ALA A 395 -13.98 8.06 3.43
#